data_AF-A0A7R9GLL6-F1
#
_entry.id   AF-A0A7R9GLL6-F1
#
_cell.length_a   1.000
_cell.length_b   1.000
_cell.length_c   1.000
_cell.angle_alpha   90.00
_cell.angle_beta   90.00
_cell.angle_gamma   90.00
#
_symmetry.space_group_name_H-M   'P 1'
#
loop_
_entity.id
_entity.type
_entity.pdbx_description
1 polymer ?
#
loop_
_entity_poly.entity_id
_entity_poly.type
_entity_poly.pdbx_seq_one_letter_code
_entity_poly.pdbx_strand_id
1 'polypeptide(L)'
;VAMWLSQNFLLPEDVEVPDGATDLARSFLALRCYDILESGVMADFPLENDKVEKLLKTADEMHSTGCRLNAQMADHSGVIKSLIVRAEDARILGHWDSMRKWYMELMGLNRELMAGHKVRLNHHQELTSCLKQLN
;
A
#
# COMPACT_ATOMS: atom_id res chain seq x y z
N VAL A 1 -23.10 -22.98 -26.66
CA VAL A 1 -21.78 -22.30 -26.63
C VAL A 1 -21.35 -21.85 -28.02
N ALA A 2 -21.23 -22.74 -29.01
CA ALA A 2 -20.87 -22.38 -30.39
C ALA A 2 -21.80 -21.32 -31.04
N MET A 3 -23.13 -21.48 -30.89
CA MET A 3 -24.12 -20.51 -31.38
C MET A 3 -24.02 -19.12 -30.72
N TRP A 4 -23.53 -19.06 -29.48
CA TRP A 4 -23.33 -17.79 -28.75
C TRP A 4 -22.02 -17.12 -29.19
N LEU A 5 -20.96 -17.91 -29.37
CA LEU A 5 -19.68 -17.44 -29.90
C LEU A 5 -19.84 -16.84 -31.31
N SER A 6 -20.59 -17.49 -32.21
CA SER A 6 -20.85 -16.98 -33.56
C SER A 6 -21.74 -15.73 -33.60
N GLN A 7 -22.56 -15.51 -32.57
CA GLN A 7 -23.41 -14.32 -32.46
C GLN A 7 -22.71 -13.12 -31.81
N ASN A 8 -21.70 -13.35 -30.96
CA ASN A 8 -21.01 -12.28 -30.21
C ASN A 8 -19.60 -11.98 -30.74
N PHE A 9 -19.02 -12.88 -31.55
CA PHE A 9 -17.73 -12.71 -32.19
C PHE A 9 -17.84 -12.95 -33.69
N LEU A 10 -17.11 -12.15 -34.47
CA LEU A 10 -16.99 -12.31 -35.92
C LEU A 10 -16.07 -13.51 -36.21
N LEU A 11 -16.66 -14.71 -36.26
CA LEU A 11 -15.96 -15.92 -36.63
C LEU A 11 -16.07 -16.14 -38.15
N PRO A 12 -14.96 -16.48 -38.85
CA PRO A 12 -15.03 -16.91 -40.24
C PRO A 12 -15.82 -18.22 -40.37
N GLU A 13 -16.55 -18.41 -41.48
CA GLU A 13 -17.53 -19.49 -41.67
C GLU A 13 -16.94 -20.91 -41.58
N ASP A 14 -15.61 -21.06 -41.63
CA ASP A 14 -14.89 -22.34 -41.72
C ASP A 14 -14.22 -22.78 -40.40
N VAL A 15 -14.59 -22.21 -39.24
CA VAL A 15 -13.97 -22.60 -37.95
C VAL A 15 -14.62 -23.88 -37.41
N GLU A 16 -14.04 -25.03 -37.74
CA GLU A 16 -14.29 -26.28 -37.02
C GLU A 16 -13.68 -26.17 -35.62
N VAL A 17 -14.53 -26.13 -34.59
CA VAL A 17 -14.08 -26.09 -33.19
C VAL A 17 -13.48 -27.46 -32.84
N PRO A 18 -12.17 -27.55 -32.55
CA PRO A 18 -11.57 -28.83 -32.16
C PRO A 18 -12.12 -29.28 -30.80
N ASP A 19 -12.34 -30.59 -30.65
CA ASP A 19 -12.89 -31.24 -29.44
C ASP A 19 -12.13 -30.95 -28.13
N GLY A 20 -10.96 -30.31 -28.20
CA GLY A 20 -10.14 -29.87 -27.07
C GLY A 20 -10.41 -28.45 -26.55
N ALA A 21 -11.37 -27.71 -27.12
CA ALA A 21 -11.66 -26.32 -26.75
C ALA A 21 -12.42 -26.15 -25.40
N THR A 22 -12.31 -27.12 -24.48
CA THR A 22 -13.04 -27.12 -23.21
C THR A 22 -12.65 -25.97 -22.29
N ASP A 23 -11.40 -25.51 -22.32
CA ASP A 23 -10.94 -24.44 -21.40
C ASP A 23 -11.39 -23.05 -21.86
N LEU A 24 -11.41 -22.82 -23.17
CA LEU A 24 -11.97 -21.60 -23.75
C LEU A 24 -13.50 -21.59 -23.62
N ALA A 25 -14.15 -22.75 -23.82
CA ALA A 25 -15.59 -22.89 -23.59
C ALA A 25 -15.98 -22.68 -22.12
N ARG A 26 -15.13 -23.11 -21.16
CA ARG A 26 -15.30 -22.87 -19.71
C ARG A 26 -15.14 -21.40 -19.33
N SER A 27 -14.13 -20.71 -19.87
CA SER A 27 -13.94 -19.28 -19.62
C SER A 27 -15.08 -18.43 -20.19
N PHE A 28 -15.63 -18.81 -21.36
CA PHE A 28 -16.83 -18.19 -21.92
C PHE A 28 -18.13 -18.61 -21.23
N LEU A 29 -18.22 -19.81 -20.63
CA LEU A 29 -19.37 -20.24 -19.81
C LEU A 29 -19.50 -19.39 -18.53
N ALA A 30 -18.36 -19.03 -17.91
CA ALA A 30 -18.31 -18.18 -16.73
C ALA A 30 -18.89 -16.77 -16.99
N LEU A 31 -18.84 -16.29 -18.24
CA LEU A 31 -19.38 -15.00 -18.65
C LEU A 31 -20.92 -14.93 -18.73
N ARG A 32 -21.61 -16.08 -18.70
CA ARG A 32 -23.07 -16.16 -18.93
C ARG A 32 -23.89 -16.73 -17.78
N CYS A 33 -23.30 -17.42 -16.81
CA CYS A 33 -24.09 -18.19 -15.85
C CYS A 33 -24.16 -17.57 -14.45
N TYR A 34 -25.27 -16.89 -14.19
CA TYR A 34 -25.73 -16.56 -12.83
C TYR A 34 -26.03 -17.84 -12.00
N ASP A 35 -26.28 -18.98 -12.66
CA ASP A 35 -26.63 -20.27 -12.03
C ASP A 35 -25.45 -21.23 -11.77
N ILE A 36 -24.20 -20.89 -12.17
CA ILE A 36 -23.00 -21.72 -11.90
C ILE A 36 -22.24 -21.21 -10.66
N LEU A 37 -22.76 -20.20 -9.94
CA LEU A 37 -22.10 -19.64 -8.76
C LEU A 37 -21.83 -20.66 -7.63
N GLU A 38 -22.53 -21.81 -7.61
CA GLU A 38 -22.29 -22.91 -6.65
C GLU A 38 -21.16 -23.86 -7.07
N SER A 39 -20.76 -23.88 -8.35
CA SER A 39 -19.65 -24.70 -8.82
C SER A 39 -18.39 -23.86 -8.81
N GLY A 40 -17.48 -24.15 -7.89
CA GLY A 40 -16.17 -23.50 -7.78
C GLY A 40 -15.48 -23.40 -9.14
N VAL A 41 -15.43 -22.20 -9.69
CA VAL A 41 -14.72 -21.91 -10.93
C VAL A 41 -13.23 -21.97 -10.61
N MET A 42 -12.56 -23.03 -11.07
CA MET A 42 -11.12 -23.16 -10.93
C MET A 42 -10.45 -22.31 -12.01
N ALA A 43 -10.12 -21.07 -11.64
CA ALA A 43 -9.35 -20.16 -12.45
C ALA A 43 -7.93 -20.09 -11.88
N ASP A 44 -6.95 -20.57 -12.64
CA ASP A 44 -5.54 -20.51 -12.28
C ASP A 44 -4.85 -19.43 -13.14
N PHE A 45 -4.39 -18.37 -12.47
CA PHE A 45 -3.67 -17.26 -13.08
C PHE A 45 -2.30 -17.15 -12.41
N PRO A 46 -1.34 -18.02 -12.77
CA PRO A 46 -0.06 -18.11 -12.05
C PRO A 46 0.75 -16.81 -12.14
N LEU A 47 0.65 -16.07 -13.25
CA LEU A 47 1.37 -14.81 -13.45
C LEU A 47 0.84 -13.67 -12.57
N GLU A 48 -0.48 -13.56 -12.42
CA GLU A 48 -1.14 -12.57 -11.57
C GLU A 48 -0.94 -12.92 -10.09
N ASN A 49 -0.96 -14.21 -9.74
CA ASN A 49 -0.70 -14.67 -8.38
C ASN A 49 0.74 -14.34 -7.93
N ASP A 50 1.74 -14.55 -8.79
CA ASP A 50 3.13 -14.15 -8.53
C ASP A 50 3.28 -12.63 -8.31
N LYS A 51 2.51 -11.82 -9.05
CA LYS A 51 2.50 -10.35 -8.87
C LYS A 51 1.88 -9.99 -7.52
N VAL A 52 0.75 -10.61 -7.16
CA VAL A 52 0.08 -10.39 -5.87
C VAL A 52 0.98 -10.81 -4.71
N GLU A 53 1.67 -11.95 -4.81
CA GLU A 53 2.61 -12.39 -3.76
C GLU A 53 3.75 -11.39 -3.55
N LYS A 54 4.32 -10.85 -4.65
CA LYS A 54 5.34 -9.80 -4.58
C LYS A 54 4.79 -8.52 -3.95
N LEU A 55 3.60 -8.09 -4.36
CA LEU A 55 2.94 -6.89 -3.81
C LEU A 55 2.66 -7.05 -2.30
N LEU A 56 2.22 -8.22 -1.86
CA LEU A 56 2.02 -8.55 -0.45
C LEU A 56 3.32 -8.45 0.37
N LYS A 57 4.42 -9.01 -0.14
CA LYS A 57 5.74 -8.90 0.52
C LYS A 57 6.17 -7.44 0.65
N THR A 58 6.04 -6.67 -0.43
CA THR A 58 6.36 -5.24 -0.39
C THR A 58 5.46 -4.46 0.56
N ALA A 59 4.16 -4.78 0.63
CA ALA A 59 3.23 -4.12 1.53
C ALA A 59 3.57 -4.39 3.00
N ASP A 60 4.02 -5.60 3.33
CA ASP A 60 4.46 -5.96 4.69
C ASP A 60 5.75 -5.23 5.09
N GLU A 61 6.73 -5.16 4.19
CA GLU A 61 7.95 -4.37 4.38
C GLU A 61 7.64 -2.87 4.59
N MET A 62 6.71 -2.34 3.81
CA MET A 62 6.23 -0.97 3.95
C MET A 62 5.50 -0.77 5.27
N HIS A 63 4.71 -1.74 5.72
CA HIS A 63 4.03 -1.64 7.01
C HIS A 63 5.03 -1.60 8.18
N SER A 64 6.01 -2.50 8.17
CA SER A 64 7.11 -2.54 9.15
C SER A 64 7.90 -1.23 9.19
N THR A 65 8.27 -0.71 8.01
CA THR A 65 8.97 0.58 7.90
C THR A 65 8.13 1.75 8.43
N GLY A 66 6.83 1.74 8.13
CA GLY A 66 5.88 2.74 8.63
C GLY A 66 5.75 2.74 10.16
N CYS A 67 5.70 1.56 10.77
CA CYS A 67 5.68 1.41 12.23
C CYS A 67 6.92 2.03 12.86
N ARG A 68 8.11 1.74 12.31
CA ARG A 68 9.38 2.29 12.78
C ARG A 68 9.43 3.83 12.69
N LEU A 69 9.00 4.41 11.56
CA LEU A 69 8.95 5.86 11.38
C LEU A 69 7.99 6.53 12.38
N ASN A 70 6.84 5.91 12.65
CA ASN A 70 5.87 6.42 13.62
C ASN A 70 6.44 6.40 15.05
N ALA A 71 7.16 5.35 15.44
CA ALA A 71 7.84 5.28 16.73
C ALA A 71 8.85 6.42 16.89
N GLN A 72 9.72 6.64 15.90
CA GLN A 72 10.71 7.72 15.91
C GLN A 72 10.06 9.11 16.04
N MET A 73 8.98 9.36 15.30
CA MET A 73 8.25 10.63 15.40
C MET A 73 7.59 10.83 16.79
N ALA A 74 7.09 9.76 17.41
CA ALA A 74 6.53 9.82 18.75
C ALA A 74 7.61 10.14 19.78
N ASP A 75 8.79 9.51 19.67
CA ASP A 75 9.95 9.79 20.53
C ASP A 75 10.40 11.24 20.41
N HIS A 76 10.51 11.77 19.18
CA HIS A 76 10.81 13.19 18.95
C HIS A 76 9.79 14.13 19.62
N SER A 77 8.49 13.81 19.54
CA SER A 77 7.45 14.59 20.23
C SER A 77 7.62 14.57 21.75
N GLY A 78 8.00 13.42 22.32
CA GLY A 78 8.32 13.28 23.74
C GLY A 78 9.51 14.15 24.15
N VAL A 79 10.61 14.10 23.38
CA VAL A 79 11.81 14.89 23.64
C VAL A 79 11.54 16.39 23.52
N ILE A 80 10.81 16.81 22.49
CA ILE A 80 10.41 18.22 22.28
C ILE A 80 9.66 18.77 23.50
N LYS A 81 8.69 18.03 24.03
CA LYS A 81 7.95 18.45 25.25
C LYS A 81 8.90 18.64 26.43
N SER A 82 9.83 17.71 26.64
CA SER A 82 10.81 17.80 27.72
C SER A 82 11.76 19.00 27.56
N LEU A 83 12.18 19.30 26.33
CA LEU A 83 13.06 20.43 26.03
C LEU A 83 12.37 21.77 26.24
N ILE A 84 11.09 21.88 25.88
CA ILE A 84 10.30 23.10 26.11
C ILE A 84 10.20 23.39 27.61
N VAL A 85 9.92 22.37 28.44
CA VAL A 85 9.85 22.53 29.90
C VAL A 85 11.19 23.02 30.47
N ARG A 86 12.30 22.37 30.08
CA ARG A 86 13.65 22.77 30.52
C ARG A 86 14.06 24.17 30.06
N ALA A 87 13.69 24.54 28.84
CA ALA A 87 13.95 25.87 28.29
C ALA A 87 13.18 26.94 29.07
N GLU A 88 11.93 26.64 29.44
CA GLU A 88 11.09 27.55 30.21
C GLU A 88 11.56 27.70 31.66
N ASP A 89 11.96 26.60 32.31
CA ASP A 89 12.58 26.64 33.64
C ASP A 89 13.84 27.53 33.64
N ALA A 90 14.71 27.36 32.63
CA ALA A 90 15.90 28.19 32.48
C ALA A 90 15.56 29.66 32.23
N ARG A 91 14.48 29.95 31.50
CA ARG A 91 13.97 31.31 31.25
C ARG A 91 13.48 31.96 32.54
N ILE A 92 12.72 31.23 33.36
CA ILE A 92 12.19 31.70 34.65
C ILE A 92 13.33 32.00 35.64
N LEU A 93 14.35 31.16 35.67
CA LEU A 93 15.55 31.32 36.51
C LEU A 93 16.54 32.38 36.00
N GLY A 94 16.31 32.97 34.82
CA GLY A 94 17.20 33.98 34.22
C GLY A 94 18.50 33.41 33.64
N HIS A 95 18.59 32.09 33.43
CA HIS A 95 19.75 31.41 32.87
C HIS A 95 19.72 31.41 31.32
N TRP A 96 20.03 32.56 30.71
CA TRP A 96 19.92 32.77 29.26
C TRP A 96 20.82 31.85 28.41
N ASP A 97 22.02 31.51 28.87
CA ASP A 97 22.93 30.62 28.15
C ASP A 97 22.36 29.20 28.02
N SER A 98 21.75 28.71 29.10
CA SER A 98 21.11 27.39 29.13
C SER A 98 19.84 27.39 28.28
N MET A 99 19.02 28.44 28.38
CA MET A 99 17.83 28.64 27.54
C MET A 99 18.21 28.56 26.06
N ARG A 100 19.26 29.28 25.63
CA ARG A 100 19.71 29.30 24.23
C ARG A 100 20.11 27.91 23.72
N LYS A 101 20.80 27.12 24.54
CA LYS A 101 21.19 25.74 24.19
C LYS A 101 19.95 24.87 23.94
N TRP A 102 18.98 24.91 24.85
CA TRP A 102 17.74 24.13 24.70
C TRP A 102 16.93 24.53 23.47
N TYR A 103 16.86 25.83 23.14
CA TYR A 103 16.21 26.28 21.91
C TYR A 103 16.96 25.89 20.63
N MET A 104 18.30 25.85 20.65
CA MET A 104 19.08 25.34 19.51
C MET A 104 18.81 23.86 19.27
N GLU A 105 18.80 23.04 20.32
CA GLU A 105 18.45 21.61 20.23
C GLU A 105 17.01 21.41 19.77
N LEU A 106 16.07 22.18 20.31
CA LEU A 106 14.66 22.18 19.90
C LEU A 106 14.50 22.49 18.40
N MET A 107 15.25 23.49 17.90
CA MET A 107 15.22 23.86 16.49
C MET A 107 15.77 22.75 15.59
N GLY A 108 16.83 22.05 16.03
CA GLY A 108 17.39 20.89 15.34
C GLY A 108 16.35 19.77 15.23
N LEU A 109 15.78 19.34 16.36
CA LEU A 109 14.75 18.31 16.42
C LEU A 109 13.51 18.68 15.62
N ASN A 110 13.10 19.94 15.60
CA ASN A 110 11.94 20.37 14.83
C ASN A 110 12.19 20.26 13.32
N ARG A 111 13.42 20.55 12.85
CA ARG A 111 13.80 20.33 11.44
C ARG A 111 13.79 18.85 11.09
N GLU A 112 14.33 18.00 11.95
CA GLU A 112 14.31 16.55 11.79
C GLU A 112 12.88 16.00 11.75
N LEU A 113 12.02 16.46 12.64
CA LEU A 113 10.61 16.06 12.67
C LEU A 113 9.86 16.47 11.39
N MET A 114 10.10 17.68 10.88
CA MET A 114 9.51 18.12 9.61
C MET A 114 10.00 17.28 8.42
N ALA A 115 11.30 16.97 8.38
CA ALA A 115 11.86 16.09 7.36
C ALA A 115 11.26 14.69 7.44
N GLY A 116 11.17 14.11 8.65
CA GLY A 116 10.54 12.81 8.90
C GLY A 116 9.06 12.78 8.51
N HIS A 117 8.32 13.85 8.79
CA HIS A 117 6.92 13.98 8.38
C HIS A 117 6.77 13.95 6.85
N LYS A 118 7.68 14.60 6.11
CA LYS A 118 7.69 14.56 4.64
C LYS A 118 7.95 13.14 4.12
N VAL A 119 8.91 12.42 4.70
CA VAL A 119 9.18 11.02 4.35
C VAL A 119 7.96 10.14 4.62
N ARG A 120 7.30 10.33 5.77
CA ARG A 120 6.07 9.59 6.12
C ARG A 120 4.94 9.82 5.12
N LEU A 121 4.76 11.06 4.64
CA LEU A 121 3.73 11.36 3.64
C LEU A 121 3.99 10.61 2.33
N ASN A 122 5.24 10.64 1.84
CA ASN A 122 5.62 9.89 0.65
C ASN A 122 5.40 8.39 0.84
N HIS A 123 5.86 7.83 1.97
CA HIS A 123 5.68 6.42 2.32
C HIS A 123 4.20 6.02 2.37
N HIS A 124 3.35 6.86 2.97
CA HIS A 124 1.92 6.61 3.05
C HIS A 124 1.23 6.66 1.67
N GLN A 125 1.68 7.56 0.80
CA GLN A 125 1.18 7.65 -0.58
C GLN A 125 1.56 6.40 -1.39
N GLU A 126 2.80 5.93 -1.26
CA GLU A 126 3.26 4.69 -1.90
C GLU A 126 2.48 3.46 -1.39
N LEU A 127 2.26 3.36 -0.07
CA LEU A 127 1.50 2.26 0.53
C LEU A 127 0.05 2.26 0.02
N THR A 128 -0.57 3.44 -0.05
CA THR A 128 -1.94 3.58 -0.58
C THR A 128 -2.02 3.16 -2.05
N SER A 129 -0.98 3.48 -2.84
CA SER A 129 -0.88 3.01 -4.23
C SER A 129 -0.76 1.50 -4.32
N CYS A 130 0.06 0.88 -3.46
CA CYS A 130 0.22 -0.57 -3.39
C CYS A 130 -1.10 -1.27 -2.99
N LEU A 131 -1.80 -0.75 -1.99
CA LEU A 131 -3.09 -1.29 -1.55
C LEU A 131 -4.19 -1.15 -2.63
N LYS A 132 -4.14 -0.10 -3.45
CA LYS A 132 -5.04 0.06 -4.60
C LYS A 132 -4.76 -0.90 -5.74
N GLN A 133 -3.53 -1.43 -5.85
CA GLN A 133 -3.19 -2.45 -6.84
C GLN A 133 -3.55 -3.86 -6.36
N LEU A 134 -3.65 -4.04 -5.03
CA LEU A 134 -4.04 -5.30 -4.40
C LEU A 134 -5.56 -5.52 -4.41
N ASN A 135 -6.35 -4.46 -4.18
CA ASN A 135 -7.81 -4.46 -4.23
C ASN A 135 -8.33 -4.44 -5.67
#